data_AF-A0AAP2DTI3-F1
#
_entry.id   AF-A0AAP2DTI3-F1
#
_cell.length_a   1.000
_cell.length_b   1.000
_cell.length_c   1.000
_cell.angle_alpha   90.00
_cell.angle_beta   90.00
_cell.angle_gamma   90.00
#
_symmetry.space_group_name_H-M   'P 1'
#
loop_
_entity.id
_entity.type
_entity.pdbx_description
1 polymer ?
#
loop_
_entity_poly.entity_id
_entity_poly.type
_entity_poly.pdbx_seq_one_letter_code
_entity_poly.pdbx_strand_id
1 'polypeptide(L)'
;MTTKGNYLGEFEELVLVSVAALMDEAYGVSIMNYIATEAGRDVNISAVHEVLKRLQRKGYLKSRMGGATQERGGRRKRYFNLTVSGRKNLEEAIRTKLQLYKQVPNFSLKLT
;
A
#
# COMPACT_ATOMS: atom_id res chain seq x y z
N MET A 1 20.66 14.47 9.22
CA MET A 1 20.29 13.07 8.97
C MET A 1 19.96 12.93 7.50
N THR A 2 20.80 12.21 6.75
CA THR A 2 20.66 11.98 5.32
C THR A 2 19.31 11.32 5.01
N THR A 3 18.41 12.05 4.34
CA THR A 3 17.18 11.51 3.78
C THR A 3 17.55 10.48 2.71
N LYS A 4 17.60 9.19 3.08
CA LYS A 4 17.43 8.08 2.13
C LYS A 4 16.20 8.45 1.29
N GLY A 5 16.37 8.52 -0.03
CA GLY A 5 15.39 9.10 -0.95
C GLY A 5 13.98 8.56 -0.75
N ASN A 6 13.00 9.33 -1.22
CA ASN A 6 11.55 9.10 -1.15
C ASN A 6 11.05 7.79 -1.80
N TYR A 7 11.96 6.88 -2.14
CA TYR A 7 11.69 5.58 -2.73
C TYR A 7 10.79 4.73 -1.84
N LEU A 8 9.86 4.05 -2.50
CA LEU A 8 9.00 3.05 -1.89
C LEU A 8 9.70 1.70 -1.96
N GLY A 9 9.77 0.98 -0.84
CA GLY A 9 10.07 -0.45 -0.88
C GLY A 9 8.89 -1.21 -1.51
N GLU A 10 9.13 -2.40 -2.07
CA GLU A 10 8.11 -3.23 -2.71
C GLU A 10 6.85 -3.39 -1.85
N PHE A 11 7.02 -3.72 -0.57
CA PHE A 11 5.88 -3.89 0.34
C PHE A 11 5.20 -2.55 0.71
N GLU A 12 5.93 -1.43 0.67
CA GLU A 12 5.32 -0.11 0.83
C GLU A 12 4.42 0.23 -0.36
N GLU A 13 4.88 -0.07 -1.58
CA GLU A 13 4.08 0.12 -2.80
C GLU A 13 2.83 -0.76 -2.75
N LEU A 14 2.96 -2.02 -2.37
CA LEU A 14 1.83 -2.95 -2.28
C LEU A 14 0.75 -2.46 -1.30
N VAL A 15 1.17 -1.99 -0.12
CA VAL A 15 0.24 -1.38 0.85
C VAL A 15 -0.37 -0.09 0.30
N LEU A 16 0.42 0.76 -0.36
CA LEU A 16 -0.05 2.04 -0.89
C LEU A 16 -1.06 1.86 -2.04
N VAL A 17 -0.84 0.91 -2.94
CA VAL A 17 -1.81 0.49 -3.98
C VAL A 17 -3.08 -0.06 -3.34
N SER A 18 -2.95 -0.90 -2.31
CA SER A 18 -4.10 -1.49 -1.62
C SER A 18 -4.98 -0.41 -0.97
N VAL A 19 -4.36 0.60 -0.34
CA VAL A 19 -5.09 1.76 0.20
C VAL A 19 -5.78 2.56 -0.93
N ALA A 20 -5.13 2.69 -2.09
CA ALA A 20 -5.72 3.35 -3.25
C ALA A 20 -6.98 2.62 -3.74
N ALA A 21 -6.89 1.29 -3.85
CA ALA A 21 -7.96 0.44 -4.38
C ALA A 21 -9.16 0.35 -3.43
N LEU A 22 -8.92 0.26 -2.12
CA LEU A 22 -9.97 0.15 -1.11
C LEU A 22 -10.66 1.47 -0.76
N MET A 23 -10.10 2.61 -1.19
CA MET A 23 -10.65 3.95 -0.96
C MET A 23 -11.05 4.18 0.51
N ASP A 24 -12.34 4.44 0.79
CA ASP A 24 -12.84 4.75 2.14
C ASP A 24 -12.94 3.54 3.07
N GLU A 25 -12.75 2.33 2.53
CA GLU A 25 -12.77 1.07 3.29
C GLU A 25 -11.37 0.57 3.63
N ALA A 26 -10.32 1.38 3.42
CA ALA A 26 -8.94 1.00 3.71
C ALA A 26 -8.63 1.11 5.21
N TYR A 27 -8.71 0.00 5.95
CA TYR A 27 -8.23 -0.16 7.32
C TYR A 27 -7.33 -1.40 7.40
N GLY A 28 -6.55 -1.55 8.47
CA GLY A 28 -5.47 -2.55 8.53
C GLY A 28 -5.88 -3.96 8.09
N VAL A 29 -7.03 -4.46 8.57
CA VAL A 29 -7.52 -5.80 8.23
C VAL A 29 -8.01 -5.89 6.78
N SER A 30 -8.73 -4.88 6.25
CA SER A 30 -9.17 -4.92 4.86
C SER A 30 -7.99 -4.85 3.88
N ILE A 31 -6.95 -4.07 4.22
CA ILE A 31 -5.71 -3.99 3.43
C ILE A 31 -4.98 -5.34 3.44
N MET A 32 -4.84 -5.96 4.61
CA MET A 32 -4.22 -7.28 4.74
C MET A 32 -4.96 -8.32 3.87
N ASN A 33 -6.29 -8.36 3.97
CA ASN A 33 -7.10 -9.29 3.19
C ASN A 33 -7.01 -9.01 1.68
N TYR A 34 -7.04 -7.74 1.27
CA TYR A 34 -6.89 -7.35 -0.12
C TYR A 34 -5.55 -7.82 -0.70
N ILE A 35 -4.45 -7.67 0.06
CA ILE A 35 -3.14 -8.18 -0.34
C ILE A 35 -3.14 -9.70 -0.48
N ALA A 36 -3.75 -10.40 0.47
CA ALA A 36 -3.85 -11.86 0.42
C ALA A 36 -4.62 -12.35 -0.81
N THR A 37 -5.76 -11.72 -1.13
CA THR A 37 -6.62 -12.10 -2.25
C THR A 37 -6.04 -11.70 -3.60
N GLU A 38 -5.62 -10.44 -3.77
CA GLU A 38 -5.25 -9.90 -5.08
C GLU A 38 -3.78 -10.16 -5.45
N ALA A 39 -2.89 -10.26 -4.45
CA ALA A 39 -1.47 -10.52 -4.69
C ALA A 39 -1.04 -11.94 -4.32
N GLY A 40 -1.93 -12.77 -3.75
CA GLY A 40 -1.61 -14.13 -3.32
C GLY A 40 -0.56 -14.17 -2.21
N ARG A 41 -0.41 -13.09 -1.43
CA ARG A 41 0.62 -12.96 -0.39
C ARG A 41 -0.01 -12.93 1.00
N ASP A 42 0.25 -13.97 1.77
CA ASP A 42 -0.10 -13.97 3.19
C ASP A 42 0.83 -13.03 3.96
N VAL A 43 0.26 -12.02 4.61
CA VAL A 43 0.99 -10.97 5.31
C VAL A 43 0.41 -10.73 6.69
N ASN A 44 1.29 -10.52 7.67
CA ASN A 44 0.86 -10.25 9.04
C ASN A 44 0.32 -8.82 9.19
N ILE A 45 -0.82 -8.68 9.88
CA ILE A 45 -1.44 -7.40 10.23
C ILE A 45 -0.48 -6.39 10.89
N SER A 46 0.46 -6.85 11.71
CA SER A 46 1.48 -6.01 12.35
C SER A 46 2.42 -5.39 11.33
N ALA A 47 2.80 -6.14 10.28
CA ALA A 47 3.65 -5.62 9.21
C ALA A 47 2.92 -4.56 8.38
N VAL A 48 1.63 -4.77 8.10
CA VAL A 48 0.76 -3.78 7.44
C VAL A 48 0.70 -2.50 8.28
N HIS A 49 0.47 -2.59 9.60
CA HIS A 49 0.44 -1.42 10.47
C HIS A 49 1.77 -0.64 10.50
N GLU A 50 2.92 -1.34 10.55
CA GLU A 50 4.23 -0.67 10.51
C GLU A 50 4.47 0.08 9.20
N VAL A 51 4.05 -0.50 8.07
CA VAL A 51 4.13 0.15 6.76
C VAL A 51 3.20 1.35 6.69
N LEU A 52 1.94 1.22 7.13
CA LEU A 52 0.99 2.34 7.17
C LEU A 52 1.54 3.51 8.00
N LYS A 53 2.11 3.23 9.17
CA LYS A 53 2.75 4.24 10.02
C LYS A 53 3.92 4.92 9.30
N ARG A 54 4.72 4.17 8.56
CA ARG A 54 5.86 4.70 7.80
C ARG A 54 5.43 5.55 6.60
N LEU A 55 4.42 5.10 5.85
CA LEU A 55 3.82 5.84 4.74
C LEU A 55 3.14 7.13 5.21
N GLN A 56 2.50 7.13 6.39
CA GLN A 56 2.02 8.36 7.02
C GLN A 56 3.17 9.31 7.40
N ARG A 57 4.27 8.80 7.98
CA ARG A 57 5.47 9.62 8.28
C ARG A 57 6.09 10.23 7.02
N LYS A 58 6.05 9.52 5.89
CA LYS A 58 6.45 10.02 4.56
C LYS A 58 5.46 11.04 3.98
N GLY A 59 4.29 11.24 4.61
CA GLY A 59 3.24 12.12 4.13
C GLY A 59 2.41 11.55 2.98
N TYR A 60 2.52 10.26 2.69
CA TYR A 60 1.82 9.60 1.56
C TYR A 60 0.40 9.15 1.92
N LEU A 61 0.12 9.00 3.21
CA LEU A 61 -1.18 8.63 3.74
C LEU A 61 -1.65 9.63 4.80
N LYS A 62 -2.96 9.85 4.84
CA LYS A 62 -3.66 10.45 5.98
C LYS A 62 -4.55 9.38 6.61
N SER A 63 -4.88 9.53 7.90
CA SER A 63 -5.82 8.62 8.56
C SER A 63 -6.89 9.35 9.36
N ARG A 64 -8.02 8.68 9.52
CA ARG A 64 -9.14 9.10 10.37
C ARG A 64 -9.62 7.93 11.21
N MET A 65 -10.05 8.20 12.43
CA MET A 65 -10.76 7.20 13.23
C MET A 65 -12.22 7.13 12.78
N GLY A 66 -12.80 5.93 12.74
CA GLY A 66 -14.19 5.70 12.37
C GLY A 66 -14.70 4.34 12.85
N GLY A 67 -15.86 3.91 12.35
CA GLY A 67 -16.40 2.57 12.60
C GLY A 67 -17.14 2.40 13.94
N ALA A 68 -17.49 3.49 14.62
CA ALA A 68 -18.44 3.47 15.71
C ALA A 68 -19.85 3.80 15.19
N THR A 69 -20.48 2.87 14.49
CA THR A 69 -21.94 2.90 14.32
C THR A 69 -22.58 2.32 15.59
N GLN A 70 -23.70 2.91 15.99
CA GLN A 70 -24.35 2.94 17.32
C GLN A 70 -24.70 1.60 18.01
N GLU A 71 -24.21 0.47 17.53
CA GLU A 71 -24.40 -0.82 18.22
C GLU A 71 -23.30 -0.99 19.28
N ARG A 72 -23.73 -1.17 20.52
CA ARG A 72 -22.86 -1.40 21.68
C ARG A 72 -21.81 -2.48 21.35
N GLY A 73 -20.54 -2.09 21.20
CA GLY A 73 -19.42 -3.02 20.98
C GLY A 73 -18.59 -2.79 19.71
N GLY A 74 -18.96 -1.85 18.83
CA GLY A 74 -18.18 -1.55 17.62
C GLY A 74 -16.75 -1.08 17.93
N ARG A 75 -15.73 -1.89 17.60
CA ARG A 75 -14.32 -1.51 17.78
C ARG A 75 -13.96 -0.39 16.81
N ARG A 76 -13.43 0.72 17.34
CA ARG A 76 -12.91 1.84 16.54
C ARG A 76 -11.88 1.34 15.52
N LYS A 77 -12.06 1.70 14.25
CA LYS A 77 -11.14 1.42 13.15
C LYS A 77 -10.38 2.68 12.76
N ARG A 78 -9.15 2.52 12.31
CA ARG A 78 -8.37 3.60 11.67
C ARG A 78 -8.43 3.38 10.16
N TYR A 79 -9.05 4.31 9.46
CA TYR A 79 -9.15 4.35 8.01
C TYR A 79 -8.02 5.19 7.44
N PHE A 80 -7.52 4.82 6.27
CA PHE A 80 -6.41 5.46 5.60
C PHE A 80 -6.83 5.91 4.20
N ASN A 81 -6.36 7.08 3.77
CA ASN A 81 -6.55 7.54 2.40
C ASN A 81 -5.22 8.08 1.86
N LEU A 82 -5.05 7.96 0.55
CA LEU A 82 -3.93 8.58 -0.16
C LEU A 82 -3.95 10.10 -0.02
N THR A 83 -2.76 10.67 0.14
CA THR A 83 -2.54 12.10 -0.07
C THR A 83 -2.17 12.36 -1.54
N VAL A 84 -2.14 13.65 -1.92
CA VAL A 84 -1.67 14.05 -3.26
C VAL A 84 -0.21 13.63 -3.48
N SER A 85 0.66 13.79 -2.48
CA SER A 85 2.07 13.38 -2.59
C SER A 85 2.21 11.85 -2.65
N GLY A 86 1.40 11.11 -1.90
CA GLY A 86 1.37 9.64 -1.96
C GLY A 86 0.94 9.14 -3.34
N ARG A 87 -0.08 9.76 -3.93
CA ARG A 87 -0.54 9.41 -5.28
C ARG A 87 0.56 9.64 -6.32
N LYS A 88 1.20 10.82 -6.30
CA LYS A 88 2.30 11.15 -7.24
C LYS A 88 3.45 10.15 -7.13
N ASN A 89 3.91 9.84 -5.91
CA ASN A 89 5.00 8.89 -5.69
C ASN A 89 4.62 7.48 -6.16
N LEU A 90 3.38 7.05 -5.93
CA LEU A 90 2.91 5.75 -6.39
C LEU A 90 2.90 5.66 -7.93
N GLU A 91 2.34 6.68 -8.59
CA GLU A 91 2.29 6.77 -10.05
C GLU A 91 3.70 6.78 -10.68
N GLU A 92 4.63 7.53 -10.08
CA GLU A 92 6.03 7.59 -10.52
C GLU A 92 6.74 6.24 -10.38
N ALA A 93 6.55 5.56 -9.25
CA ALA A 93 7.13 4.25 -8.99
C ALA A 93 6.62 3.19 -9.98
N ILE A 94 5.31 3.15 -10.23
CA ILE A 94 4.70 2.24 -11.21
C ILE A 94 5.20 2.57 -12.62
N ARG A 95 5.21 3.86 -13.01
CA ARG A 95 5.69 4.30 -14.32
C ARG A 95 7.12 3.86 -14.57
N THR A 96 8.00 4.05 -13.58
CA THR A 96 9.41 3.68 -13.68
C THR A 96 9.57 2.17 -13.89
N LYS A 97 8.88 1.35 -13.08
CA LYS A 97 8.92 -0.12 -13.22
C LYS A 97 8.41 -0.58 -14.59
N LEU A 98 7.30 -0.01 -15.07
CA LEU A 98 6.75 -0.36 -16.38
C LEU A 98 7.69 0.07 -17.52
N GLN A 99 8.34 1.23 -17.41
CA GLN A 99 9.30 1.68 -18.41
C GLN A 99 10.52 0.74 -18.48
N LEU A 100 11.05 0.33 -17.33
CA LEU A 100 12.16 -0.62 -17.28
C LEU A 100 11.75 -2.00 -17.79
N TYR A 101 10.56 -2.48 -17.43
CA TYR A 101 10.03 -3.77 -17.90
C TYR A 101 9.94 -3.84 -19.43
N LYS A 102 9.56 -2.74 -20.09
CA LYS A 102 9.52 -2.65 -21.57
C LYS A 102 10.87 -2.82 -22.25
N GLN A 103 11.97 -2.63 -21.52
CA GLN A 103 13.33 -2.82 -22.04
C GLN A 103 13.85 -4.24 -21.82
N VAL A 104 13.12 -5.06 -21.06
CA VAL A 104 13.49 -6.47 -20.84
C VAL A 104 13.33 -7.20 -22.18
N PRO A 105 14.42 -7.77 -22.73
CA PRO A 105 14.32 -8.52 -23.98
C PRO A 105 13.43 -9.76 -23.78
N ASN A 106 12.75 -10.20 -24.84
CA ASN A 106 12.01 -11.45 -24.82
C ASN A 106 13.00 -12.61 -24.66
N PHE A 107 13.20 -13.05 -23.42
CA PHE A 107 13.90 -14.30 -23.15
C PHE A 107 12.94 -15.43 -23.51
N SER A 108 13.20 -16.13 -24.61
CA SER A 108 12.63 -17.46 -24.82
C SER A 108 13.23 -18.37 -23.75
N LEU A 109 12.56 -18.49 -22.60
CA LEU A 109 12.85 -19.54 -21.64
C LEU A 109 12.57 -20.87 -22.34
N LYS A 110 13.62 -21.50 -22.87
CA LYS A 110 13.56 -22.92 -23.24
C LYS A 110 13.36 -23.68 -21.94
N LEU A 111 12.10 -23.99 -21.63
CA LEU A 111 11.77 -25.02 -20.65
C LEU A 111 12.42 -26.30 -21.18
N THR A 112 13.49 -26.71 -20.51
CA THR A 112 14.24 -27.95 -20.78
C THR A 112 13.77 -28.98 -19.77
#